data_AF-A0A8X7QBM3-F1
#
_entry.id   AF-A0A8X7QBM3-F1
#
_cell.length_a   1.000
_cell.length_b   1.000
_cell.length_c   1.000
_cell.angle_alpha   90.00
_cell.angle_beta   90.00
_cell.angle_gamma   90.00
#
_symmetry.space_group_name_H-M   'P 1'
#
loop_
_entity.id
_entity.type
_entity.pdbx_description
1 polymer ?
#
loop_
_entity_poly.entity_id
_entity_poly.type
_entity_poly.pdbx_seq_one_letter_code
_entity_poly.pdbx_strand_id
1 'polypeptide(L)'
;MPPPSETEPMTCDICCSEPSFCTDCSCILCCKSVSVEHEGYSYTKCEAVVSEGRICGHVAHINCALRAYMAGTVGGSIGLDAEYYCRRCGARKDLVPHVNRFLEICKTVEYQGDVEKILNLGICVLRGSQRVDAKELLNCIESTVIKLKCGTSLEDLWNDDTPTIWSDFSESEGKDNDDAVQSLQDVTPIEPMPFNREAEMHKLEEEIREVLKALREAQESEYQIAEVRLHAQKECLGDLYRQLEEEKSELSRRVSGSDAESLMTNVLKRLDQIRKEVTKLKEMEEVAKGFGRTPRGILEEYFHLAIEE
;
A
#
# COMPACT_ATOMS: atom_id res chain seq x y z
N MET A 1 -8.23 -46.74 -4.09
CA MET A 1 -7.93 -45.56 -3.26
C MET A 1 -7.49 -44.45 -4.19
N PRO A 2 -8.09 -43.26 -4.15
CA PRO A 2 -7.51 -42.09 -4.82
C PRO A 2 -6.24 -41.63 -4.08
N PRO A 3 -5.32 -40.91 -4.75
CA PRO A 3 -4.17 -40.29 -4.07
C PRO A 3 -4.65 -39.10 -3.21
N PRO A 4 -3.89 -38.70 -2.17
CA PRO A 4 -4.17 -37.48 -1.42
C PRO A 4 -3.95 -36.25 -2.30
N SER A 5 -4.96 -35.38 -2.39
CA SER A 5 -4.81 -34.04 -2.94
C SER A 5 -4.40 -33.09 -1.82
N GLU A 6 -3.09 -32.97 -1.58
CA GLU A 6 -2.52 -32.05 -0.59
C GLU A 6 -1.72 -30.97 -1.32
N THR A 7 -2.39 -29.87 -1.64
CA THR A 7 -1.75 -28.56 -1.73
C THR A 7 -2.12 -27.82 -0.46
N GLU A 8 -1.31 -28.02 0.59
CA GLU A 8 -1.40 -27.21 1.80
C GLU A 8 -1.26 -25.73 1.41
N PRO A 9 -2.10 -24.81 1.92
CA PRO A 9 -1.93 -23.39 1.66
C PRO A 9 -0.63 -22.94 2.35
N MET A 10 0.39 -22.59 1.57
CA MET A 10 1.66 -22.10 2.12
C MET A 10 1.39 -20.84 2.96
N THR A 11 1.56 -20.95 4.27
CA THR A 11 1.34 -19.83 5.19
C THR A 11 2.42 -18.78 4.96
N CYS A 12 2.04 -17.64 4.42
CA CYS A 12 2.97 -16.61 4.01
C CYS A 12 3.41 -15.74 5.21
N ASP A 13 4.66 -15.88 5.65
CA ASP A 13 5.27 -15.13 6.76
C ASP A 13 5.52 -13.63 6.48
N ILE A 14 4.98 -13.10 5.38
CA ILE A 14 5.13 -11.71 4.94
C ILE A 14 4.22 -10.79 5.76
N CYS A 15 4.76 -9.64 6.19
CA CYS A 15 4.07 -8.63 6.98
C CYS A 15 2.79 -8.09 6.29
N CYS A 16 1.64 -8.69 6.60
CA CYS A 16 0.31 -8.13 6.37
C CYS A 16 -0.64 -8.63 7.48
N SER A 17 -1.28 -7.71 8.21
CA SER A 17 -2.08 -8.00 9.41
C SER A 17 -3.57 -8.24 9.13
N GLU A 18 -3.93 -8.56 7.88
CA GLU A 18 -5.31 -8.70 7.40
C GLU A 18 -5.57 -10.20 7.04
N PRO A 19 -6.42 -10.94 7.79
CA PRO A 19 -6.58 -12.40 7.63
C PRO A 19 -7.08 -12.90 6.26
N SER A 20 -7.68 -12.01 5.47
CA SER A 20 -8.22 -12.28 4.13
C SER A 20 -7.32 -11.78 3.00
N PHE A 21 -6.21 -11.09 3.31
CA PHE A 21 -5.27 -10.56 2.31
C PHE A 21 -4.11 -11.55 2.07
N CYS A 22 -4.29 -12.47 1.12
CA CYS A 22 -3.19 -13.32 0.67
C CYS A 22 -2.15 -12.47 -0.09
N THR A 23 -0.89 -12.61 0.31
CA THR A 23 0.24 -11.73 -0.04
C THR A 23 0.91 -12.05 -1.38
N ASP A 24 0.48 -13.11 -2.06
CA ASP A 24 0.88 -13.39 -3.43
C ASP A 24 0.04 -12.56 -4.42
N CYS A 25 0.61 -11.40 -4.77
CA CYS A 25 0.29 -10.63 -5.96
C CYS A 25 -0.91 -9.66 -5.93
N SER A 26 -1.33 -9.09 -4.79
CA SER A 26 -2.32 -7.98 -4.79
C SER A 26 -1.71 -6.58 -4.59
N CYS A 27 -2.14 -5.61 -5.40
CA CYS A 27 -1.68 -4.22 -5.34
C CYS A 27 -2.30 -3.46 -4.17
N ILE A 28 -1.48 -2.97 -3.23
CA ILE A 28 -1.92 -2.25 -2.00
C ILE A 28 -2.65 -0.91 -2.25
N LEU A 29 -2.76 -0.46 -3.51
CA LEU A 29 -3.36 0.81 -3.89
C LEU A 29 -4.70 0.67 -4.61
N CYS A 30 -5.00 -0.49 -5.18
CA CYS A 30 -6.25 -0.74 -5.92
C CYS A 30 -6.91 -2.08 -5.59
N CYS A 31 -6.30 -2.89 -4.72
CA CYS A 31 -6.76 -4.21 -4.28
C CYS A 31 -6.98 -5.25 -5.40
N LYS A 32 -6.45 -5.00 -6.61
CA LYS A 32 -6.48 -5.94 -7.73
C LYS A 32 -5.18 -6.73 -7.81
N SER A 33 -5.26 -7.91 -8.39
CA SER A 33 -4.08 -8.73 -8.70
C SER A 33 -3.10 -8.01 -9.64
N VAL A 34 -1.81 -8.28 -9.47
CA VAL A 34 -0.76 -7.94 -10.41
C VAL A 34 -0.54 -9.09 -11.38
N SER A 35 -0.27 -8.75 -12.64
CA SER A 35 0.08 -9.75 -13.64
C SER A 35 1.56 -10.11 -13.51
N VAL A 36 1.86 -11.41 -13.64
CA VAL A 36 3.22 -11.95 -13.73
C VAL A 36 3.69 -12.05 -15.19
N GLU A 37 2.83 -11.70 -16.15
CA GLU A 37 3.18 -11.60 -17.58
C GLU A 37 4.39 -10.68 -17.77
N HIS A 38 5.23 -11.01 -18.76
CA HIS A 38 6.40 -10.20 -19.13
C HIS A 38 7.29 -9.87 -17.92
N GLU A 39 7.69 -10.93 -17.20
CA GLU A 39 8.54 -10.92 -15.99
C GLU A 39 8.05 -10.00 -14.85
N GLY A 40 6.77 -9.63 -14.83
CA GLY A 40 6.22 -8.75 -13.80
C GLY A 40 6.65 -7.29 -13.93
N TYR A 41 7.02 -6.81 -15.12
CA TYR A 41 7.43 -5.41 -15.35
C TYR A 41 6.44 -4.37 -14.78
N SER A 42 5.14 -4.73 -14.75
CA SER A 42 4.03 -3.84 -14.42
C SER A 42 3.85 -3.56 -12.91
N TYR A 43 4.59 -4.25 -12.04
CA TYR A 43 4.51 -4.09 -10.58
C TYR A 43 5.87 -3.96 -9.90
N THR A 44 5.86 -3.48 -8.66
CA THR A 44 7.01 -3.48 -7.76
C THR A 44 6.63 -4.11 -6.42
N LYS A 45 7.51 -4.96 -5.89
CA LYS A 45 7.43 -5.51 -4.53
C LYS A 45 8.38 -4.74 -3.63
N CYS A 46 7.88 -4.21 -2.51
CA CYS A 46 8.75 -3.73 -1.44
C CYS A 46 9.40 -4.93 -0.78
N GLU A 47 10.71 -4.86 -0.55
CA GLU A 47 11.55 -5.94 0.02
C GLU A 47 12.41 -5.42 1.18
N ALA A 48 11.97 -4.31 1.80
CA ALA A 48 12.69 -3.70 2.90
C ALA A 48 12.61 -4.56 4.17
N VAL A 49 13.73 -4.70 4.89
CA VAL A 49 13.76 -5.36 6.20
C VAL A 49 13.02 -4.48 7.21
N VAL A 50 11.97 -5.04 7.83
CA VAL A 50 11.22 -4.40 8.92
C VAL A 50 11.71 -4.91 10.28
N SER A 51 11.17 -4.38 11.37
CA SER A 51 11.49 -4.82 12.73
C SER A 51 11.36 -6.34 12.88
N GLU A 52 12.22 -6.94 13.73
CA GLU A 52 12.35 -8.39 13.93
C GLU A 52 12.97 -9.18 12.76
N GLY A 53 13.53 -8.51 11.75
CA GLY A 53 14.25 -9.18 10.65
C GLY A 53 13.32 -9.79 9.59
N ARG A 54 12.01 -9.57 9.69
CA ARG A 54 11.05 -9.91 8.63
C ARG A 54 11.27 -9.00 7.42
N ILE A 55 10.95 -9.50 6.23
CA ILE A 55 11.02 -8.72 4.99
C ILE A 55 9.61 -8.24 4.66
N CYS A 56 9.46 -6.96 4.34
CA CYS A 56 8.25 -6.43 3.72
C CYS A 56 7.98 -7.18 2.41
N GLY A 57 6.72 -7.38 2.04
CA GLY A 57 6.38 -7.99 0.75
C GLY A 57 5.21 -7.29 0.05
N HIS A 58 4.88 -6.07 0.46
CA HIS A 58 3.79 -5.29 -0.11
C HIS A 58 4.05 -4.97 -1.59
N VAL A 59 3.10 -5.33 -2.44
CA VAL A 59 3.15 -5.16 -3.90
C VAL A 59 2.32 -3.95 -4.34
N ALA A 60 2.74 -3.23 -5.38
CA ALA A 60 1.93 -2.24 -6.07
C ALA A 60 2.14 -2.32 -7.60
N HIS A 61 1.07 -2.16 -8.40
CA HIS A 61 1.23 -1.82 -9.82
C HIS A 61 1.97 -0.49 -9.93
N ILE A 62 2.95 -0.39 -10.83
CA ILE A 62 3.72 0.85 -11.02
C ILE A 62 2.79 1.99 -11.46
N ASN A 63 1.82 1.71 -12.34
CA ASN A 63 0.79 2.68 -12.74
C ASN A 63 -0.06 3.20 -11.56
N CYS A 64 -0.39 2.35 -10.58
CA CYS A 64 -1.09 2.79 -9.38
C CYS A 64 -0.17 3.64 -8.49
N ALA A 65 1.09 3.24 -8.35
CA ALA A 65 2.07 3.98 -7.53
C ALA A 65 2.37 5.37 -8.13
N LEU A 66 2.57 5.47 -9.44
CA LEU A 66 2.74 6.74 -10.17
C LEU A 66 1.53 7.66 -9.96
N ARG A 67 0.30 7.15 -10.18
CA ARG A 67 -0.94 7.93 -9.98
C ARG A 67 -1.17 8.37 -8.54
N ALA A 68 -0.63 7.63 -7.57
CA ALA A 68 -0.72 7.94 -6.15
C ALA A 68 0.45 8.80 -5.63
N TYR A 69 1.37 9.25 -6.50
CA TYR A 69 2.61 9.94 -6.13
C TYR A 69 3.52 9.13 -5.18
N MET A 70 3.42 7.79 -5.26
CA MET A 70 4.24 6.82 -4.52
C MET A 70 5.37 6.23 -5.37
N ALA A 71 5.50 6.61 -6.65
CA ALA A 71 6.59 6.18 -7.52
C ALA A 71 7.07 7.29 -8.47
N GLY A 72 8.29 7.15 -8.97
CA GLY A 72 8.93 8.05 -9.93
C GLY A 72 9.63 9.23 -9.26
N THR A 73 9.70 10.37 -9.96
CA THR A 73 10.25 11.61 -9.40
C THR A 73 9.13 12.47 -8.82
N VAL A 74 9.11 12.64 -7.50
CA VAL A 74 8.00 13.28 -6.76
C VAL A 74 8.53 14.30 -5.78
N GLY A 75 8.15 15.58 -5.95
CA GLY A 75 8.53 16.67 -5.05
C GLY A 75 7.76 16.68 -3.72
N GLY A 76 7.94 17.76 -2.94
CA GLY A 76 7.26 17.94 -1.66
C GLY A 76 7.89 17.15 -0.51
N SER A 77 7.08 16.78 0.48
CA SER A 77 7.56 16.16 1.73
C SER A 77 8.04 14.71 1.60
N ILE A 78 7.64 14.01 0.53
CA ILE A 78 8.11 12.64 0.26
C ILE A 78 9.46 12.69 -0.44
N GLY A 79 9.62 13.50 -1.50
CA GLY A 79 10.90 13.73 -2.16
C GLY A 79 11.53 12.46 -2.74
N LEU A 80 10.94 11.91 -3.80
CA LEU A 80 11.42 10.73 -4.53
C LEU A 80 12.18 11.15 -5.80
N ASP A 81 13.22 10.39 -6.18
CA ASP A 81 13.99 10.58 -7.42
C ASP A 81 14.20 9.22 -8.13
N ALA A 82 13.29 8.89 -9.05
CA ALA A 82 13.15 7.57 -9.68
C ALA A 82 13.01 6.40 -8.65
N GLU A 83 12.29 6.63 -7.55
CA GLU A 83 12.09 5.66 -6.45
C GLU A 83 10.62 5.21 -6.36
N TYR A 84 10.37 4.12 -5.63
CA TYR A 84 9.05 3.72 -5.09
C TYR A 84 9.04 3.86 -3.57
N TYR A 85 7.97 4.43 -3.03
CA TYR A 85 7.69 4.54 -1.60
C TYR A 85 6.57 3.57 -1.19
N CYS A 86 6.90 2.63 -0.29
CA CYS A 86 5.93 1.68 0.23
C CYS A 86 5.07 2.34 1.33
N ARG A 87 3.83 2.70 0.98
CA ARG A 87 2.87 3.36 1.89
C ARG A 87 2.64 2.65 3.24
N ARG A 88 2.85 1.32 3.32
CA ARG A 88 2.60 0.51 4.53
C ARG A 88 3.79 0.47 5.50
N CYS A 89 5.03 0.39 5.02
CA CYS A 89 6.23 0.32 5.88
C CYS A 89 7.11 1.58 5.86
N GLY A 90 6.84 2.55 4.98
CA GLY A 90 7.61 3.78 4.83
C GLY A 90 8.96 3.64 4.11
N ALA A 91 9.33 2.42 3.71
CA ALA A 91 10.59 2.18 3.01
C ALA A 91 10.56 2.65 1.55
N ARG A 92 11.74 3.01 1.03
CA ARG A 92 11.99 3.36 -0.36
C ARG A 92 12.66 2.21 -1.10
N LYS A 93 12.46 2.14 -2.41
CA LYS A 93 13.11 1.19 -3.32
C LYS A 93 13.48 1.91 -4.61
N ASP A 94 14.73 1.79 -5.05
CA ASP A 94 15.18 2.30 -6.35
C ASP A 94 14.43 1.59 -7.49
N LEU A 95 13.90 2.35 -8.45
CA LEU A 95 13.24 1.79 -9.64
C LEU A 95 14.15 1.79 -10.87
N VAL A 96 15.30 2.46 -10.88
CA VAL A 96 16.21 2.47 -12.04
C VAL A 96 16.62 1.05 -12.46
N PRO A 97 17.01 0.12 -11.55
CA PRO A 97 17.30 -1.27 -11.93
C PRO A 97 16.06 -2.03 -12.43
N HIS A 98 14.86 -1.69 -11.94
CA HIS A 98 13.62 -2.32 -12.39
C HIS A 98 13.26 -1.88 -13.82
N VAL A 99 13.40 -0.59 -14.12
CA VAL A 99 13.19 -0.04 -15.46
C VAL A 99 14.29 -0.49 -16.44
N ASN A 100 15.53 -0.71 -15.98
CA ASN A 100 16.59 -1.22 -16.85
C ASN A 100 16.23 -2.58 -17.47
N ARG A 101 15.58 -3.46 -16.69
CA ARG A 101 15.09 -4.76 -17.19
C ARG A 101 13.99 -4.65 -18.25
N PHE A 102 13.38 -3.49 -18.45
CA PHE A 102 12.36 -3.31 -19.49
C PHE A 102 12.94 -3.53 -20.88
N LEU A 103 14.22 -3.20 -21.09
CA LEU A 103 14.91 -3.45 -22.36
C LEU A 103 15.05 -4.97 -22.62
N GLU A 104 15.38 -5.78 -21.61
CA GLU A 104 15.40 -7.25 -21.72
C GLU A 104 14.04 -7.81 -22.10
N ILE A 105 13.03 -7.40 -21.35
CA ILE A 105 11.66 -7.91 -21.52
C ILE A 105 11.15 -7.54 -22.92
N CYS A 106 11.49 -6.36 -23.43
CA CYS A 106 11.13 -5.96 -24.80
C CYS A 106 11.86 -6.72 -25.91
N LYS A 107 12.95 -7.46 -25.63
CA LYS A 107 13.55 -8.41 -26.60
C LYS A 107 12.75 -9.70 -26.73
N THR A 108 11.99 -10.10 -25.71
CA THR A 108 11.20 -11.34 -25.70
C THR A 108 9.72 -11.12 -26.04
N VAL A 109 9.30 -9.88 -26.30
CA VAL A 109 7.90 -9.51 -26.58
C VAL A 109 7.65 -9.50 -28.09
N GLU A 110 6.79 -10.38 -28.58
CA GLU A 110 6.43 -10.46 -30.00
C GLU A 110 5.55 -9.29 -30.48
N TYR A 111 4.76 -8.68 -29.60
CA TYR A 111 3.80 -7.63 -29.96
C TYR A 111 4.35 -6.21 -29.73
N GLN A 112 4.59 -5.47 -30.81
CA GLN A 112 5.08 -4.08 -30.79
C GLN A 112 4.28 -3.15 -29.85
N GLY A 113 2.96 -3.33 -29.78
CA GLY A 113 2.11 -2.52 -28.91
C GLY A 113 2.31 -2.77 -27.42
N ASP A 114 2.86 -3.92 -27.02
CA ASP A 114 3.24 -4.20 -25.63
C ASP A 114 4.65 -3.68 -25.32
N VAL A 115 5.58 -3.76 -26.27
CA VAL A 115 6.88 -3.04 -26.19
C VAL A 115 6.65 -1.54 -25.95
N GLU A 116 5.76 -0.90 -26.73
CA GLU A 116 5.46 0.52 -26.51
C GLU A 116 4.86 0.78 -25.11
N LYS A 117 3.99 -0.09 -24.57
CA LYS A 117 3.45 0.06 -23.21
C LYS A 117 4.54 -0.06 -22.14
N ILE A 118 5.43 -1.04 -22.26
CA ILE A 118 6.53 -1.29 -21.33
C ILE A 118 7.48 -0.08 -21.31
N LEU A 119 7.94 0.37 -22.48
CA LEU A 119 8.86 1.50 -22.58
C LEU A 119 8.24 2.83 -22.10
N ASN A 120 6.98 3.11 -22.44
CA ASN A 120 6.29 4.31 -21.91
C ASN A 120 6.13 4.28 -20.38
N LEU A 121 5.96 3.10 -19.76
CA LEU A 121 5.95 2.97 -18.31
C LEU A 121 7.32 3.35 -17.72
N GLY A 122 8.42 2.96 -18.38
CA GLY A 122 9.79 3.33 -18.00
C GLY A 122 10.02 4.84 -18.08
N ILE A 123 9.58 5.47 -19.18
CA ILE A 123 9.60 6.93 -19.33
C ILE A 123 8.87 7.62 -18.18
N CYS A 124 7.68 7.15 -17.79
CA CYS A 124 6.92 7.73 -16.69
C CYS A 124 7.61 7.63 -15.33
N VAL A 125 8.39 6.58 -15.08
CA VAL A 125 9.16 6.40 -13.83
C VAL A 125 10.39 7.30 -13.78
N LEU A 126 11.15 7.38 -14.88
CA LEU A 126 12.45 8.09 -14.91
C LEU A 126 12.31 9.60 -15.15
N ARG A 127 11.18 10.06 -15.72
CA ARG A 127 10.98 11.46 -16.07
C ARG A 127 11.18 12.40 -14.87
N GLY A 128 11.92 13.47 -15.11
CA GLY A 128 12.22 14.52 -14.13
C GLY A 128 13.36 14.19 -13.15
N SER A 129 13.87 12.95 -13.17
CA SER A 129 14.95 12.50 -12.27
C SER A 129 16.17 13.40 -12.38
N GLN A 130 16.92 13.56 -11.28
CA GLN A 130 18.18 14.33 -11.29
C GLN A 130 19.44 13.47 -11.41
N ARG A 131 19.33 12.17 -11.14
CA ARG A 131 20.44 11.22 -11.25
C ARG A 131 20.90 11.05 -12.70
N VAL A 132 22.17 10.69 -12.89
CA VAL A 132 22.79 10.54 -14.22
C VAL A 132 22.35 9.23 -14.89
N ASP A 133 22.40 8.13 -14.15
CA ASP A 133 21.95 6.80 -14.58
C ASP A 133 20.49 6.79 -15.08
N ALA A 134 19.59 7.43 -14.34
CA ALA A 134 18.19 7.57 -14.72
C ALA A 134 17.98 8.41 -15.99
N LYS A 135 18.81 9.45 -16.22
CA LYS A 135 18.76 10.29 -17.43
C LYS A 135 19.29 9.55 -18.66
N GLU A 136 20.39 8.80 -18.51
CA GLU A 136 20.97 7.97 -19.57
C GLU A 136 20.00 6.87 -20.00
N LEU A 137 19.41 6.16 -19.04
CA LEU A 137 18.38 5.15 -19.32
C LEU A 137 17.12 5.75 -19.95
N LEU A 138 16.66 6.93 -19.49
CA LEU A 138 15.53 7.63 -20.09
C LEU A 138 15.80 7.98 -21.56
N ASN A 139 16.98 8.54 -21.88
CA ASN A 139 17.37 8.87 -23.25
C ASN A 139 17.42 7.63 -24.16
N CYS A 140 17.91 6.50 -23.64
CA CYS A 140 17.92 5.23 -24.35
C CYS A 140 16.49 4.74 -24.68
N ILE A 141 15.60 4.75 -23.69
CA ILE A 141 14.20 4.34 -23.85
C ILE A 141 13.45 5.28 -24.80
N GLU A 142 13.63 6.61 -24.69
CA GLU A 142 12.99 7.58 -25.58
C GLU A 142 13.47 7.43 -27.03
N SER A 143 14.77 7.20 -27.26
CA SER A 143 15.32 6.90 -28.60
C SER A 143 14.70 5.62 -29.19
N THR A 144 14.56 4.58 -28.36
CA THR A 144 13.95 3.31 -28.74
C THR A 144 12.47 3.46 -29.14
N VAL A 145 11.69 4.22 -28.36
CA VAL A 145 10.28 4.53 -28.67
C VAL A 145 10.15 5.34 -29.96
N ILE A 146 11.11 6.23 -30.27
CA ILE A 146 11.14 6.97 -31.54
C ILE A 146 11.40 6.01 -32.71
N LYS A 147 12.42 5.13 -32.62
CA LYS A 147 12.71 4.11 -33.65
C LYS A 147 11.48 3.24 -33.96
N LEU A 148 10.78 2.77 -32.92
CA LEU A 148 9.53 2.00 -33.06
C LEU A 148 8.45 2.78 -33.82
N LYS A 149 8.24 4.06 -33.48
CA LYS A 149 7.22 4.91 -34.11
C LYS A 149 7.55 5.29 -35.55
N CYS A 150 8.82 5.23 -35.94
CA CYS A 150 9.27 5.36 -37.32
C CYS A 150 9.10 4.08 -38.16
N GLY A 151 8.59 2.98 -37.59
CA GLY A 151 8.35 1.73 -38.31
C GLY A 151 9.56 0.80 -38.42
N THR A 152 10.57 0.98 -37.55
CA THR A 152 11.69 0.02 -37.42
C THR A 152 11.14 -1.33 -36.94
N SER A 153 11.61 -2.44 -37.51
CA SER A 153 11.23 -3.78 -37.03
C SER A 153 11.74 -4.02 -35.60
N LEU A 154 11.13 -4.98 -34.90
CA LEU A 154 11.57 -5.33 -33.55
C LEU A 154 12.95 -6.00 -33.55
N GLU A 155 13.30 -6.72 -34.62
CA GLU A 155 14.60 -7.35 -34.81
C GLU A 155 15.70 -6.29 -35.05
N ASP A 156 15.49 -5.38 -36.01
CA ASP A 156 16.46 -4.32 -36.36
C ASP A 156 16.74 -3.37 -35.19
N LEU A 157 15.76 -3.19 -34.29
CA LEU A 157 15.87 -2.34 -33.11
C LEU A 157 16.98 -2.82 -32.15
N TRP A 158 17.13 -4.14 -31.99
CA TRP A 158 18.09 -4.76 -31.07
C TRP A 158 19.41 -5.16 -31.74
N ASN A 159 19.45 -5.18 -33.07
CA ASN A 159 20.64 -5.47 -33.88
C ASN A 159 21.55 -4.25 -34.12
N ASP A 160 21.09 -3.04 -33.83
CA ASP A 160 21.87 -1.80 -33.94
C ASP A 160 22.83 -1.65 -32.75
N ASP A 161 24.13 -1.39 -33.01
CA ASP A 161 25.21 -1.41 -32.01
C ASP A 161 24.89 -0.57 -30.76
N THR A 162 24.52 -1.25 -29.67
CA THR A 162 24.22 -0.59 -28.39
C THR A 162 25.51 -0.05 -27.74
N PRO A 163 25.49 1.14 -27.09
CA PRO A 163 26.69 1.72 -26.51
C PRO A 163 27.25 0.91 -25.33
N THR A 164 28.20 0.02 -25.64
CA THR A 164 29.29 -0.57 -24.83
C THR A 164 29.22 -0.43 -23.29
N ILE A 165 28.13 -0.86 -22.65
CA ILE A 165 28.02 -1.02 -21.19
C ILE A 165 27.66 -2.47 -20.79
N TRP A 166 27.41 -3.34 -21.78
CA TRP A 166 26.71 -4.61 -21.57
C TRP A 166 27.50 -5.86 -21.99
N SER A 167 28.83 -5.80 -21.96
CA SER A 167 29.69 -6.94 -22.30
C SER A 167 30.61 -7.33 -21.15
N ASP A 168 29.97 -7.70 -20.04
CA ASP A 168 30.49 -8.73 -19.13
C ASP A 168 29.34 -9.76 -18.95
N PHE A 169 29.69 -11.05 -18.89
CA PHE A 169 28.80 -12.23 -18.82
C PHE A 169 28.12 -12.68 -20.14
N SER A 170 28.93 -13.24 -21.05
CA SER A 170 28.54 -14.25 -22.06
C SER A 170 28.10 -15.58 -21.38
N GLU A 171 27.53 -16.62 -22.02
CA GLU A 171 27.34 -17.05 -23.43
C GLU A 171 25.86 -17.51 -23.63
N SER A 172 25.33 -18.19 -24.67
CA SER A 172 25.83 -18.86 -25.90
C SER A 172 24.67 -19.10 -26.90
N GLU A 173 24.93 -19.08 -28.23
CA GLU A 173 24.26 -19.82 -29.36
C GLU A 173 22.70 -19.93 -29.46
N GLY A 174 22.02 -19.79 -30.61
CA GLY A 174 22.42 -19.43 -31.99
C GLY A 174 21.39 -19.86 -33.07
N LYS A 175 21.53 -19.31 -34.30
CA LYS A 175 20.96 -19.71 -35.63
C LYS A 175 19.48 -19.47 -35.99
N ASP A 176 19.32 -18.62 -37.02
CA ASP A 176 18.61 -18.81 -38.30
C ASP A 176 17.39 -19.77 -38.36
N ASN A 177 16.24 -19.30 -38.85
CA ASN A 177 16.02 -19.26 -40.32
C ASN A 177 14.77 -18.43 -40.75
N ASP A 178 14.66 -18.22 -42.07
CA ASP A 178 13.80 -17.29 -42.80
C ASP A 178 12.34 -17.77 -43.08
N ASP A 179 11.55 -16.87 -43.69
CA ASP A 179 10.30 -17.07 -44.46
C ASP A 179 9.01 -17.55 -43.76
N ALA A 180 7.99 -16.67 -43.70
CA ALA A 180 6.87 -16.70 -44.66
C ALA A 180 5.75 -15.67 -44.36
N VAL A 181 5.65 -14.62 -45.20
CA VAL A 181 4.53 -13.67 -45.18
C VAL A 181 3.33 -14.21 -45.97
N GLN A 182 2.17 -14.43 -45.34
CA GLN A 182 0.90 -14.38 -46.08
C GLN A 182 -0.39 -14.14 -45.26
N SER A 183 -1.10 -13.08 -45.69
CA SER A 183 -2.58 -13.01 -45.79
C SER A 183 -3.44 -12.92 -44.52
N LEU A 184 -3.76 -11.68 -44.11
CA LEU A 184 -5.03 -11.34 -43.48
C LEU A 184 -5.65 -10.08 -44.13
N GLN A 185 -6.56 -10.30 -45.09
CA GLN A 185 -7.55 -9.31 -45.52
C GLN A 185 -8.95 -9.81 -45.09
N ASP A 186 -9.37 -9.48 -43.87
CA ASP A 186 -10.75 -9.06 -43.60
C ASP A 186 -10.85 -8.48 -42.18
N VAL A 187 -10.99 -7.17 -42.05
CA VAL A 187 -11.40 -6.53 -40.79
C VAL A 187 -12.32 -5.37 -41.14
N THR A 188 -13.58 -5.46 -40.71
CA THR A 188 -14.56 -4.39 -40.84
C THR A 188 -14.13 -3.16 -40.05
N PRO A 189 -14.39 -1.92 -40.53
CA PRO A 189 -14.09 -0.72 -39.77
C PRO A 189 -14.92 -0.70 -38.47
N ILE A 190 -14.24 -0.76 -37.33
CA ILE A 190 -14.87 -0.51 -36.03
C ILE A 190 -15.21 0.98 -35.99
N GLU A 191 -16.50 1.34 -35.93
CA GLU A 191 -16.90 2.73 -35.71
C GLU A 191 -16.28 3.25 -34.40
N PRO A 192 -15.63 4.43 -34.40
CA PRO A 192 -15.06 4.98 -33.19
C PRO A 192 -16.20 5.32 -32.22
N MET A 193 -16.28 4.57 -31.11
CA MET A 193 -17.16 4.90 -29.99
C MET A 193 -16.96 6.38 -29.60
N PRO A 194 -18.03 7.18 -29.47
CA PRO A 194 -17.91 8.60 -29.17
C PRO A 194 -17.47 8.79 -27.71
N PHE A 195 -16.15 8.82 -27.48
CA PHE A 195 -15.55 9.14 -26.19
C PHE A 195 -15.75 10.64 -25.89
N ASN A 196 -16.81 10.95 -25.13
CA ASN A 196 -17.07 12.29 -24.63
C ASN A 196 -16.20 12.55 -23.38
N ARG A 197 -15.04 13.16 -23.60
CA ARG A 197 -14.07 13.52 -22.56
C ARG A 197 -14.71 14.33 -21.44
N GLU A 198 -15.54 15.29 -21.78
CA GLU A 198 -16.19 16.20 -20.84
C GLU A 198 -17.19 15.46 -19.94
N ALA A 199 -17.94 14.50 -20.49
CA ALA A 199 -18.87 13.67 -19.71
C ALA A 199 -18.15 12.71 -18.76
N GLU A 200 -17.08 12.04 -19.22
CA GLU A 200 -16.28 11.15 -18.37
C GLU A 200 -15.54 11.94 -17.27
N MET A 201 -15.05 13.14 -17.58
CA MET A 201 -14.41 14.03 -16.59
C MET A 201 -15.42 14.51 -15.53
N HIS A 202 -16.62 14.93 -15.93
CA HIS A 202 -17.69 15.31 -15.00
C HIS A 202 -18.12 14.12 -14.13
N LYS A 203 -18.20 12.91 -14.68
CA LYS A 203 -18.50 11.70 -13.90
C LYS A 203 -17.43 11.43 -12.84
N LEU A 204 -16.14 11.51 -13.21
CA LEU A 204 -15.04 11.35 -12.27
C LEU A 204 -15.06 12.42 -11.16
N GLU A 205 -15.45 13.66 -11.47
CA GLU A 205 -15.63 14.71 -10.47
C GLU A 205 -16.75 14.39 -9.46
N GLU A 206 -17.89 13.83 -9.89
CA GLU A 206 -18.94 13.37 -8.97
C GLU A 206 -18.48 12.19 -8.11
N GLU A 207 -17.78 11.22 -8.69
CA GLU A 207 -17.20 10.09 -7.95
C GLU A 207 -16.22 10.59 -6.86
N ILE A 208 -15.39 11.59 -7.17
CA ILE A 208 -14.51 12.24 -6.19
C ILE A 208 -15.31 12.98 -5.11
N ARG A 209 -16.38 13.70 -5.47
CA ARG A 209 -17.25 14.41 -4.50
C ARG A 209 -17.88 13.46 -3.50
N GLU A 210 -18.47 12.35 -3.96
CA GLU A 210 -19.10 11.37 -3.06
C GLU A 210 -18.07 10.63 -2.19
N VAL A 211 -16.89 10.27 -2.71
CA VAL A 211 -15.81 9.66 -1.90
C VAL A 211 -15.33 10.62 -0.80
N LEU A 212 -15.15 11.91 -1.10
CA LEU A 212 -14.72 12.91 -0.12
C LEU A 212 -15.80 13.19 0.95
N LYS A 213 -17.08 13.13 0.55
CA LYS A 213 -18.21 13.26 1.47
C LYS A 213 -18.31 12.06 2.41
N ALA A 214 -18.27 10.83 1.87
CA ALA A 214 -18.29 9.61 2.68
C ALA A 214 -17.11 9.54 3.66
N LEU A 215 -15.91 9.96 3.25
CA LEU A 215 -14.74 10.04 4.13
C LEU A 215 -14.96 11.02 5.29
N ARG A 216 -15.55 12.20 5.02
CA ARG A 216 -15.89 13.18 6.06
C ARG A 216 -16.91 12.62 7.04
N GLU A 217 -18.00 12.05 6.53
CA GLU A 217 -19.09 11.50 7.35
C GLU A 217 -18.59 10.36 8.27
N ALA A 218 -17.71 9.49 7.75
CA ALA A 218 -17.04 8.46 8.54
C ALA A 218 -16.14 9.05 9.65
N GLN A 219 -15.29 10.02 9.32
CA GLN A 219 -14.39 10.66 10.30
C GLN A 219 -15.13 11.46 11.38
N GLU A 220 -16.22 12.14 11.03
CA GLU A 220 -17.10 12.83 11.98
C GLU A 220 -17.82 11.84 12.90
N SER A 221 -18.24 10.67 12.38
CA SER A 221 -18.82 9.58 13.19
C SER A 221 -17.82 8.95 14.16
N GLU A 222 -16.60 8.62 13.69
CA GLU A 222 -15.50 8.12 14.53
C GLU A 222 -15.17 9.10 15.66
N TYR A 223 -15.06 10.40 15.34
CA TYR A 223 -14.81 11.45 16.32
C TYR A 223 -15.91 11.52 17.39
N GLN A 224 -17.19 11.52 16.99
CA GLN A 224 -18.32 11.58 17.92
C GLN A 224 -18.35 10.35 18.86
N ILE A 225 -18.05 9.16 18.34
CA ILE A 225 -17.93 7.94 19.15
C ILE A 225 -16.78 8.08 20.16
N ALA A 226 -15.62 8.56 19.74
CA ALA A 226 -14.49 8.79 20.63
C ALA A 226 -14.81 9.81 21.74
N GLU A 227 -15.37 10.95 21.35
CA GLU A 227 -15.73 12.05 22.26
C GLU A 227 -16.70 11.57 23.35
N VAL A 228 -17.82 10.94 22.97
CA VAL A 228 -18.81 10.42 23.92
C VAL A 228 -18.20 9.40 24.88
N ARG A 229 -17.38 8.46 24.38
CA ARG A 229 -16.78 7.39 25.21
C ARG A 229 -15.71 7.93 26.16
N LEU A 230 -14.84 8.83 25.70
CA LEU A 230 -13.81 9.46 26.55
C LEU A 230 -14.44 10.36 27.61
N HIS A 231 -15.50 11.10 27.28
CA HIS A 231 -16.26 11.88 28.26
C HIS A 231 -16.94 11.01 29.32
N ALA A 232 -17.58 9.89 28.93
CA ALA A 232 -18.16 8.95 29.89
C ALA A 232 -17.10 8.32 30.81
N GLN A 233 -15.90 7.99 30.29
CA GLN A 233 -14.79 7.47 31.10
C GLN A 233 -14.26 8.53 32.09
N LYS A 234 -14.20 9.80 31.68
CA LYS A 234 -13.86 10.92 32.56
C LYS A 234 -14.88 11.11 33.70
N GLU A 235 -16.17 10.99 33.40
CA GLU A 235 -17.24 11.08 34.41
C GLU A 235 -17.17 9.92 35.42
N CYS A 236 -16.99 8.68 34.93
CA CYS A 236 -16.74 7.51 35.78
C CYS A 236 -15.56 7.71 36.74
N LEU A 237 -14.43 8.20 36.23
CA LEU A 237 -13.26 8.54 37.06
C LEU A 237 -13.57 9.64 38.08
N GLY A 238 -14.29 10.69 37.69
CA GLY A 238 -14.72 11.77 38.59
C GLY A 238 -15.59 11.26 39.74
N ASP A 239 -16.50 10.34 39.46
CA ASP A 239 -17.35 9.69 40.45
C ASP A 239 -16.55 8.81 41.42
N LEU A 240 -15.54 8.09 40.93
CA LEU A 240 -14.65 7.28 41.77
C LEU A 240 -13.76 8.15 42.68
N TYR A 241 -13.21 9.25 42.16
CA TYR A 241 -12.43 10.19 42.97
C TYR A 241 -13.28 10.87 44.05
N ARG A 242 -14.55 11.23 43.74
CA ARG A 242 -15.47 11.77 44.74
C ARG A 242 -15.77 10.77 45.84
N GLN A 243 -16.11 9.53 45.49
CA GLN A 243 -16.36 8.44 46.45
C GLN A 243 -15.12 8.16 47.33
N LEU A 244 -13.91 8.19 46.77
CA LEU A 244 -12.67 8.04 47.53
C LEU A 244 -12.51 9.14 48.60
N GLU A 245 -12.86 10.39 48.29
CA GLU A 245 -12.73 11.51 49.21
C GLU A 245 -13.79 11.46 50.33
N GLU A 246 -14.99 11.00 50.02
CA GLU A 246 -16.05 10.70 50.99
C GLU A 246 -15.64 9.56 51.94
N GLU A 247 -15.13 8.45 51.41
CA GLU A 247 -14.64 7.29 52.17
C GLU A 247 -13.46 7.66 53.09
N LYS A 248 -12.50 8.44 52.60
CA LYS A 248 -11.39 9.00 53.41
C LYS A 248 -11.88 9.93 54.51
N SER A 249 -12.83 10.81 54.19
CA SER A 249 -13.42 11.74 55.15
C SER A 249 -14.17 11.01 56.25
N GLU A 250 -14.84 9.89 55.95
CA GLU A 250 -15.44 9.05 56.98
C GLU A 250 -14.39 8.33 57.84
N LEU A 251 -13.37 7.72 57.21
CA LEU A 251 -12.29 7.05 57.93
C LEU A 251 -11.59 8.00 58.92
N SER A 252 -11.32 9.25 58.50
CA SER A 252 -10.70 10.27 59.37
C SER A 252 -11.58 10.72 60.55
N ARG A 253 -12.90 10.52 60.50
CA ARG A 253 -13.83 10.91 61.58
C ARG A 253 -14.01 9.83 62.66
N ARG A 254 -13.58 8.58 62.41
CA ARG A 254 -13.78 7.46 63.35
C ARG A 254 -12.51 7.16 64.16
N VAL A 255 -12.67 6.93 65.46
CA VAL A 255 -11.55 6.96 66.43
C VAL A 255 -10.85 5.60 66.62
N SER A 256 -11.57 4.48 66.64
CA SER A 256 -10.99 3.12 66.60
C SER A 256 -12.07 2.03 66.59
N GLY A 257 -11.84 0.89 65.93
CA GLY A 257 -12.69 -0.30 66.01
C GLY A 257 -12.78 -1.09 64.70
N SER A 258 -13.60 -2.15 64.67
CA SER A 258 -13.84 -2.98 63.47
C SER A 258 -14.35 -2.17 62.26
N ASP A 259 -15.04 -1.06 62.49
CA ASP A 259 -15.52 -0.15 61.45
C ASP A 259 -14.39 0.64 60.76
N ALA A 260 -13.24 0.84 61.41
CA ALA A 260 -12.11 1.52 60.79
C ALA A 260 -11.38 0.61 59.78
N GLU A 261 -11.29 -0.69 60.07
CA GLU A 261 -10.65 -1.68 59.21
C GLU A 261 -11.46 -1.96 57.94
N SER A 262 -12.80 -2.00 58.05
CA SER A 262 -13.69 -2.12 56.89
C SER A 262 -13.66 -0.87 55.99
N LEU A 263 -13.67 0.34 56.56
CA LEU A 263 -13.49 1.59 55.81
C LEU A 263 -12.12 1.67 55.12
N MET A 264 -11.04 1.29 55.81
CA MET A 264 -9.70 1.25 55.21
C MET A 264 -9.62 0.22 54.06
N THR A 265 -10.31 -0.91 54.18
CA THR A 265 -10.44 -1.90 53.10
C THR A 265 -11.20 -1.33 51.90
N ASN A 266 -12.25 -0.52 52.11
CA ASN A 266 -12.99 0.13 51.04
C ASN A 266 -12.12 1.17 50.30
N VAL A 267 -11.41 2.03 51.04
CA VAL A 267 -10.45 3.01 50.47
C VAL A 267 -9.38 2.31 49.60
N LEU A 268 -8.86 1.17 50.03
CA LEU A 268 -7.88 0.39 49.24
C LEU A 268 -8.50 -0.20 47.97
N LYS A 269 -9.71 -0.76 48.04
CA LYS A 269 -10.46 -1.24 46.86
C LYS A 269 -10.74 -0.11 45.87
N ARG A 270 -11.11 1.08 46.38
CA ARG A 270 -11.38 2.26 45.57
C ARG A 270 -10.15 2.76 44.83
N LEU A 271 -8.99 2.78 45.49
CA LEU A 271 -7.71 3.13 44.88
C LEU A 271 -7.30 2.15 43.76
N ASP A 272 -7.56 0.85 43.95
CA ASP A 272 -7.32 -0.16 42.91
C ASP A 272 -8.28 0.01 41.71
N GLN A 273 -9.56 0.30 41.96
CA GLN A 273 -10.53 0.59 40.91
C GLN A 273 -10.14 1.83 40.10
N ILE A 274 -9.75 2.93 40.76
CA ILE A 274 -9.25 4.14 40.08
C ILE A 274 -8.02 3.82 39.24
N ARG A 275 -7.07 3.01 39.73
CA ARG A 275 -5.88 2.62 38.97
C ARG A 275 -6.25 1.86 37.70
N LYS A 276 -7.24 0.96 37.76
CA LYS A 276 -7.78 0.23 36.60
C LYS A 276 -8.42 1.18 35.59
N GLU A 277 -9.36 2.02 36.02
CA GLU A 277 -10.04 2.98 35.13
C GLU A 277 -9.12 4.05 34.53
N VAL A 278 -8.03 4.43 35.22
CA VAL A 278 -6.96 5.29 34.66
C VAL A 278 -6.11 4.55 33.63
N THR A 279 -5.86 3.25 33.81
CA THR A 279 -5.13 2.44 32.82
C THR A 279 -5.95 2.27 31.55
N LYS A 280 -7.23 1.92 31.69
CA LYS A 280 -8.21 1.89 30.61
C LYS A 280 -8.33 3.22 29.87
N LEU A 281 -8.34 4.37 30.57
CA LEU A 281 -8.35 5.68 29.89
C LEU A 281 -7.12 5.88 28.99
N LYS A 282 -5.92 5.47 29.43
CA LYS A 282 -4.70 5.55 28.60
C LYS A 282 -4.74 4.64 27.38
N GLU A 283 -5.39 3.49 27.49
CA GLU A 283 -5.61 2.59 26.35
C GLU A 283 -6.65 3.19 25.39
N MET A 284 -7.71 3.83 25.91
CA MET A 284 -8.67 4.60 25.11
C MET A 284 -8.05 5.80 24.39
N GLU A 285 -7.05 6.47 24.98
CA GLU A 285 -6.34 7.61 24.37
C GLU A 285 -5.59 7.25 23.07
N GLU A 286 -5.33 5.96 22.79
CA GLU A 286 -4.70 5.50 21.54
C GLU A 286 -5.50 5.89 20.28
N VAL A 287 -6.81 6.14 20.39
CA VAL A 287 -7.65 6.63 19.27
C VAL A 287 -7.21 7.99 18.72
N ALA A 288 -6.37 8.74 19.44
CA ALA A 288 -5.71 9.94 18.91
C ALA A 288 -4.86 9.66 17.65
N LYS A 289 -4.52 8.39 17.37
CA LYS A 289 -3.83 7.96 16.14
C LYS A 289 -4.79 7.71 14.97
N GLY A 290 -6.10 7.80 15.19
CA GLY A 290 -7.18 7.42 14.27
C GLY A 290 -7.65 5.97 14.50
N PHE A 291 -8.93 5.69 14.26
CA PHE A 291 -9.53 4.38 14.53
C PHE A 291 -8.86 3.28 13.71
N GLY A 292 -8.65 3.49 12.41
CA GLY A 292 -7.90 2.57 11.53
C GLY A 292 -6.42 2.34 11.90
N ARG A 293 -5.89 2.96 12.96
CA ARG A 293 -4.56 2.70 13.53
C ARG A 293 -4.60 2.24 14.99
N THR A 294 -5.78 2.14 15.58
CA THR A 294 -5.98 1.70 16.96
C THR A 294 -6.12 0.17 16.99
N PRO A 295 -5.50 -0.55 17.94
CA PRO A 295 -5.68 -1.98 18.09
C PRO A 295 -7.16 -2.39 18.19
N ARG A 296 -7.58 -3.40 17.41
CA ARG A 296 -8.97 -3.86 17.31
C ARG A 296 -9.63 -4.13 18.67
N GLY A 297 -8.92 -4.80 19.58
CA GLY A 297 -9.43 -5.08 20.94
C GLY A 297 -9.80 -3.83 21.73
N ILE A 298 -9.07 -2.71 21.58
CA ILE A 298 -9.39 -1.43 22.24
C ILE A 298 -10.69 -0.84 21.67
N LEU A 299 -10.89 -0.94 20.35
CA LEU A 299 -12.10 -0.46 19.68
C LEU A 299 -13.35 -1.28 20.05
N GLU A 300 -13.20 -2.60 20.14
CA GLU A 300 -14.27 -3.52 20.55
C GLU A 300 -14.61 -3.35 22.03
N GLU A 301 -13.61 -3.36 22.93
CA GLU A 301 -13.82 -3.34 24.38
C GLU A 301 -14.33 -1.98 24.91
N TYR A 302 -13.80 -0.86 24.38
CA TYR A 302 -14.09 0.46 24.94
C TYR A 302 -15.00 1.33 24.06
N PHE A 303 -14.90 1.21 22.73
CA PHE A 303 -15.71 2.01 21.81
C PHE A 303 -16.95 1.27 21.29
N HIS A 304 -17.03 -0.06 21.51
CA HIS A 304 -18.13 -0.94 21.15
C HIS A 304 -18.35 -1.03 19.62
N LEU A 305 -17.26 -0.93 18.85
CA LEU A 305 -17.30 -1.14 17.41
C LEU A 305 -17.11 -2.62 17.10
N ALA A 306 -18.21 -3.31 16.80
CA ALA A 306 -18.14 -4.60 16.13
C ALA A 306 -17.68 -4.38 14.69
N ILE A 307 -16.45 -4.79 14.37
CA ILE A 307 -15.96 -4.83 12.99
C ILE A 307 -16.42 -6.17 12.41
N GLU A 308 -17.36 -6.13 11.46
CA GLU A 308 -17.77 -7.31 10.68
C GLU A 308 -16.54 -7.91 9.97
N GLU A 309 -16.46 -9.25 9.94
CA GLU A 309 -15.30 -10.02 9.45
C GLU A 309 -15.14 -10.01 7.92
#